data_AF-A0A523Z8A9-F1
#
_entry.id   AF-A0A523Z8A9-F1
#
_cell.length_a   1.000
_cell.length_b   1.000
_cell.length_c   1.000
_cell.angle_alpha   90.00
_cell.angle_beta   90.00
_cell.angle_gamma   90.00
#
_symmetry.space_group_name_H-M   'P 1'
#
loop_
_entity.id
_entity.type
_entity.pdbx_description
1 polymer ?
#
loop_
_entity_poly.entity_id
_entity_poly.type
_entity_poly.pdbx_seq_one_letter_code
_entity_poly.pdbx_strand_id
1 'polypeptide(L)'
;MKTLVLGLGNPILRDDSVGLRVAQEVERLIPTSPDIEVGLDYWGGLRLMERMIGFDRAIIIDAICTGASPGTIHLLNPDDIPTQRSASAHDVNLSTALELGYQAGAHLPPVKDILLIGVEAADVQTFDEALSPEVEDALPAA
;
A
#
# COMPACT_ATOMS: atom_id res chain seq x y z
N MET A 1 11.97 -14.86 8.18
CA MET A 1 10.85 -14.00 8.58
C MET A 1 10.32 -13.42 7.30
N LYS A 2 9.18 -13.91 6.81
CA LYS A 2 8.68 -13.55 5.49
C LYS A 2 8.04 -12.18 5.52
N THR A 3 8.54 -11.27 4.68
CA THR A 3 8.04 -9.89 4.57
C THR A 3 7.41 -9.68 3.20
N LEU A 4 6.18 -9.17 3.19
CA LEU A 4 5.52 -8.70 1.97
C LEU A 4 5.72 -7.19 1.84
N VAL A 5 6.17 -6.73 0.68
CA VAL A 5 6.11 -5.33 0.26
C VAL A 5 5.11 -5.22 -0.87
N LEU A 6 4.02 -4.50 -0.67
CA LEU A 6 2.92 -4.44 -1.63
C LEU A 6 2.65 -2.99 -2.05
N GLY A 7 2.90 -2.71 -3.32
CA GLY A 7 2.47 -1.47 -3.95
C GLY A 7 1.00 -1.58 -4.34
N LEU A 8 0.19 -0.63 -3.88
CA LEU A 8 -1.20 -0.48 -4.27
C LEU A 8 -1.35 0.73 -5.18
N GLY A 9 -2.23 0.61 -6.18
CA GLY A 9 -2.47 1.74 -7.06
C GLY A 9 -3.36 1.44 -8.24
N ASN A 10 -3.53 2.44 -9.10
CA ASN A 10 -4.09 2.29 -10.44
C ASN A 10 -3.13 2.91 -11.46
N PRO A 11 -2.57 2.12 -12.39
CA PRO A 11 -1.49 2.59 -13.27
C PRO A 11 -1.92 3.69 -14.25
N ILE A 12 -3.23 3.87 -14.47
CA ILE A 12 -3.75 4.86 -15.42
C ILE A 12 -4.37 6.09 -14.74
N LEU A 13 -4.20 6.26 -13.42
CA LEU A 13 -4.77 7.38 -12.65
C LEU A 13 -3.69 8.21 -11.93
N ARG A 14 -2.72 8.74 -12.67
CA ARG A 14 -1.67 9.65 -12.18
C ARG A 14 -1.08 9.24 -10.84
N ASP A 15 -1.27 10.03 -9.79
CA ASP A 15 -0.66 9.84 -8.49
C ASP A 15 -1.22 8.62 -7.76
N ASP A 16 -2.38 8.11 -8.17
CA ASP A 16 -2.92 6.85 -7.68
C ASP A 16 -2.02 5.66 -8.05
N SER A 17 -1.10 5.82 -9.02
CA SER A 17 -0.09 4.81 -9.36
C SER A 17 1.12 4.81 -8.42
N VAL A 18 1.25 5.79 -7.50
CA VAL A 18 2.48 5.99 -6.72
C VAL A 18 2.93 4.76 -5.93
N GLY A 19 2.00 4.03 -5.30
CA GLY A 19 2.35 2.82 -4.56
C GLY A 19 2.92 1.72 -5.47
N LEU A 20 2.42 1.62 -6.71
CA LEU A 20 2.97 0.71 -7.72
C LEU A 20 4.40 1.12 -8.11
N ARG A 21 4.62 2.42 -8.31
CA ARG A 21 5.92 2.98 -8.71
C ARG A 21 6.98 2.79 -7.63
N VAL A 22 6.63 3.01 -6.36
CA VAL A 22 7.52 2.74 -5.22
C VAL A 22 7.88 1.26 -5.16
N ALA A 23 6.89 0.35 -5.23
CA ALA A 23 7.16 -1.08 -5.17
C ALA A 23 8.06 -1.58 -6.31
N GLN A 24 7.90 -1.04 -7.53
CA GLN A 24 8.79 -1.33 -8.66
C GLN A 24 10.24 -0.88 -8.39
N GLU A 25 10.44 0.30 -7.81
CA GLU A 25 11.78 0.75 -7.41
C GLU A 25 12.36 -0.10 -6.29
N VAL A 26 11.56 -0.51 -5.29
CA VAL A 26 11.99 -1.43 -4.24
C VAL A 26 12.45 -2.77 -4.81
N GLU A 27 11.68 -3.35 -5.74
CA GLU A 27 12.07 -4.58 -6.43
C GLU A 27 13.41 -4.42 -7.18
N ARG A 28 13.61 -3.27 -7.82
CA ARG A 28 14.86 -2.95 -8.53
C ARG A 28 16.06 -2.79 -7.59
N LEU A 29 15.85 -2.21 -6.41
CA LEU A 29 16.90 -1.90 -5.43
C LEU A 29 17.25 -3.09 -4.52
N ILE A 30 16.30 -4.00 -4.30
CA ILE A 30 16.48 -5.18 -3.45
C ILE A 30 16.38 -6.44 -4.30
N PRO A 31 17.41 -6.77 -5.12
CA PRO A 31 17.40 -7.99 -5.90
C PRO A 31 17.45 -9.22 -4.97
N THR A 32 16.45 -10.09 -5.12
CA THR A 32 16.40 -11.49 -4.67
C THR A 32 16.83 -11.74 -3.22
N SER A 33 15.95 -11.37 -2.28
CA SER A 33 15.94 -11.94 -0.92
C SER A 33 14.91 -13.07 -0.85
N PRO A 34 15.26 -14.27 -0.34
CA PRO A 34 14.30 -15.37 -0.21
C PRO A 34 13.20 -15.09 0.84
N ASP A 35 13.39 -14.08 1.68
CA ASP A 35 12.48 -13.70 2.76
C ASP A 35 11.65 -12.44 2.44
N ILE A 36 11.86 -11.77 1.30
CA ILE A 36 11.12 -10.56 0.90
C ILE A 36 10.42 -10.83 -0.43
N GLU A 37 9.10 -10.72 -0.42
CA GLU A 37 8.29 -10.73 -1.63
C GLU A 37 7.83 -9.30 -1.92
N VAL A 38 8.09 -8.82 -3.13
CA VAL A 38 7.57 -7.54 -3.62
C VAL A 38 6.43 -7.85 -4.59
N GLY A 39 5.30 -7.18 -4.41
CA GLY A 39 4.13 -7.39 -5.24
C GLY A 39 3.43 -6.08 -5.59
N LEU A 40 2.54 -6.17 -6.57
CA LEU A 40 1.65 -5.11 -7.00
C LEU A 40 0.20 -5.60 -6.88
N ASP A 41 -0.71 -4.75 -6.40
CA ASP A 41 -2.15 -5.02 -6.42
C ASP A 41 -2.95 -3.73 -6.63
N TYR A 42 -4.24 -3.89 -6.96
CA TYR A 42 -5.14 -2.79 -7.29
C TYR A 42 -6.34 -2.73 -6.33
N TRP A 43 -6.48 -3.76 -5.48
CA TRP A 43 -7.64 -3.99 -4.63
C TRP A 43 -7.28 -3.83 -3.14
N GLY A 44 -8.25 -3.35 -2.36
CA GLY A 44 -8.14 -3.17 -0.92
C GLY A 44 -8.78 -4.30 -0.11
N GLY A 45 -9.10 -3.98 1.15
CA GLY A 45 -10.00 -4.75 2.00
C GLY A 45 -9.67 -6.24 2.17
N LEU A 46 -10.65 -7.11 1.92
CA LEU A 46 -10.51 -8.55 2.15
C LEU A 46 -9.43 -9.18 1.27
N ARG A 47 -9.35 -8.74 0.01
CA ARG A 47 -8.35 -9.23 -0.93
C ARG A 47 -6.94 -8.81 -0.54
N LEU A 48 -6.79 -7.61 -0.01
CA LEU A 48 -5.52 -7.15 0.55
C LEU A 48 -5.10 -8.02 1.76
N MET A 49 -6.04 -8.37 2.65
CA MET A 49 -5.76 -9.32 3.74
C MET A 49 -5.36 -10.70 3.20
N GLU A 50 -6.05 -11.24 2.19
CA GLU A 50 -5.70 -12.53 1.58
C GLU A 50 -4.27 -12.56 1.03
N ARG A 51 -3.81 -11.45 0.44
CA ARG A 51 -2.41 -11.29 -0.03
C ARG A 51 -1.38 -11.40 1.08
N MET A 52 -1.76 -11.11 2.33
CA MET A 52 -0.87 -11.12 3.49
C MET A 52 -0.76 -12.51 4.15
N ILE A 53 -1.55 -13.50 3.71
CA ILE A 53 -1.54 -14.84 4.31
C ILE A 53 -0.18 -15.52 4.09
N GLY A 54 0.40 -16.06 5.17
CA GLY A 54 1.69 -16.76 5.18
C GLY A 54 2.90 -15.84 5.38
N PHE A 55 2.69 -14.55 5.58
CA PHE A 55 3.73 -13.57 5.90
C PHE A 55 3.77 -13.25 7.40
N ASP A 56 4.94 -12.85 7.87
CA ASP A 56 5.19 -12.43 9.25
C ASP A 56 5.16 -10.91 9.40
N ARG A 57 5.38 -10.18 8.29
CA ARG A 57 5.42 -8.72 8.22
C ARG A 57 4.85 -8.24 6.89
N ALA A 58 4.18 -7.08 6.87
CA ALA A 58 3.75 -6.44 5.64
C ALA A 58 4.08 -4.93 5.62
N ILE A 59 4.48 -4.44 4.46
CA ILE A 59 4.67 -3.02 4.14
C ILE A 59 3.79 -2.74 2.93
N ILE A 60 2.78 -1.90 3.09
CA ILE A 60 1.82 -1.58 2.03
C ILE A 60 2.03 -0.13 1.65
N ILE A 61 2.20 0.17 0.36
CA ILE A 61 2.36 1.55 -0.13
C ILE A 61 1.13 1.92 -0.94
N ASP A 62 0.48 3.04 -0.64
CA ASP A 62 -0.74 3.48 -1.32
C ASP A 62 -0.78 5.02 -1.44
N ALA A 63 -1.54 5.52 -2.41
CA ALA A 63 -1.86 6.95 -2.47
C ALA A 63 -2.86 7.32 -1.36
N ILE A 64 -2.73 8.52 -0.80
CA ILE A 64 -3.68 9.09 0.16
C ILE A 64 -4.02 10.54 -0.22
N CYS A 65 -5.16 11.03 0.31
CA CYS A 65 -5.58 12.42 0.15
C CYS A 65 -6.11 12.95 1.48
N THR A 66 -5.22 13.37 2.38
CA THR A 66 -5.64 13.95 3.68
C THR A 66 -5.75 15.47 3.63
N GLY A 67 -5.29 16.09 2.54
CA GLY A 67 -5.23 17.54 2.37
C GLY A 67 -3.89 18.14 2.78
N ALA A 68 -2.90 17.31 3.14
CA ALA A 68 -1.51 17.73 3.26
C ALA A 68 -0.91 18.02 1.86
N SER A 69 0.34 18.49 1.82
CA SER A 69 0.99 18.85 0.55
C SER A 69 1.30 17.59 -0.27
N PRO A 70 1.09 17.58 -1.60
CA PRO A 70 1.45 16.45 -2.45
C PRO A 70 2.90 16.02 -2.27
N GLY A 71 3.16 14.71 -2.33
CA GLY A 71 4.45 14.10 -2.05
C GLY A 71 4.79 13.94 -0.56
N THR A 72 3.95 14.42 0.36
CA THR A 72 4.14 14.15 1.79
C THR A 72 3.97 12.65 2.07
N ILE A 73 4.91 12.07 2.80
CA ILE A 73 4.91 10.64 3.16
C ILE A 73 4.41 10.48 4.60
N HIS A 74 3.47 9.58 4.78
CA HIS A 74 2.87 9.22 6.05
C HIS A 74 3.18 7.77 6.39
N LEU A 75 3.65 7.53 7.62
CA LEU A 75 3.77 6.19 8.19
C LEU A 75 2.56 5.94 9.08
N LEU A 76 1.74 4.98 8.67
CA LEU A 76 0.43 4.71 9.25
C LEU A 76 0.36 3.24 9.68
N ASN A 77 -0.48 2.96 10.67
CA ASN A 77 -0.90 1.63 11.06
C ASN A 77 -2.24 1.30 10.37
N PRO A 78 -2.65 0.02 10.30
CA PRO A 78 -3.93 -0.37 9.72
C PRO A 78 -5.15 0.36 10.30
N ASP A 79 -5.08 0.75 11.57
CA ASP A 79 -6.18 1.42 12.29
C ASP A 79 -6.14 2.95 12.21
N ASP A 80 -5.15 3.53 11.53
CA ASP A 80 -5.00 4.99 11.37
C ASP A 80 -5.92 5.52 10.24
N ILE A 81 -5.60 6.71 9.70
CA ILE A 81 -6.37 7.34 8.62
C ILE A 81 -6.45 6.38 7.43
N PRO A 82 -7.65 6.15 6.87
CA PRO A 82 -7.80 5.16 5.83
C PRO A 82 -7.26 5.72 4.50
N THR A 83 -6.36 4.97 3.87
CA THR A 83 -5.82 5.19 2.52
C THR A 83 -6.89 5.00 1.44
N GLN A 84 -6.62 5.37 0.18
CA GLN A 84 -7.59 5.23 -0.92
C GLN A 84 -8.21 3.82 -0.98
N ARG A 85 -7.41 2.78 -0.75
CA ARG A 85 -7.86 1.38 -0.85
C ARG A 85 -8.16 0.73 0.50
N SER A 86 -7.60 1.19 1.61
CA SER A 86 -8.04 0.72 2.94
C SER A 86 -9.39 1.33 3.37
N ALA A 87 -9.79 2.45 2.76
CA ALA A 87 -11.09 3.11 2.92
C ALA A 87 -12.16 2.69 1.90
N SER A 88 -11.85 1.78 0.95
CA SER A 88 -12.70 1.54 -0.23
C SER A 88 -14.17 1.34 0.17
N ALA A 89 -15.05 2.26 -0.25
CA ALA A 89 -16.47 2.25 0.13
C ALA A 89 -17.24 1.03 -0.39
N HIS A 90 -16.63 0.25 -1.30
CA HIS A 90 -17.19 -0.96 -1.89
C HIS A 90 -16.66 -2.25 -1.28
N ASP A 91 -15.73 -2.18 -0.33
CA ASP A 91 -15.11 -3.32 0.34
C ASP A 91 -15.16 -3.16 1.88
N VAL A 92 -14.88 -4.24 2.60
CA VAL A 92 -14.62 -4.20 4.03
C VAL A 92 -13.28 -3.50 4.25
N ASN A 93 -13.16 -2.58 5.22
CA ASN A 93 -11.89 -1.91 5.50
C ASN A 93 -10.81 -2.91 5.96
N LEU A 94 -9.53 -2.54 5.81
CA LEU A 94 -8.42 -3.46 6.08
C LEU A 94 -8.42 -3.99 7.52
N SER A 95 -8.69 -3.15 8.53
CA SER A 95 -8.77 -3.57 9.93
C SER A 95 -9.81 -4.68 10.15
N THR A 96 -11.02 -4.50 9.62
CA THR A 96 -12.09 -5.51 9.74
C THR A 96 -11.73 -6.78 8.95
N ALA A 97 -11.10 -6.66 7.78
CA ALA A 97 -10.63 -7.82 7.03
C ALA A 97 -9.57 -8.63 7.78
N LEU A 98 -8.62 -7.95 8.43
CA LEU A 98 -7.61 -8.57 9.28
C LEU A 98 -8.25 -9.30 10.48
N GLU A 99 -9.21 -8.67 11.16
CA GLU A 99 -9.96 -9.30 12.25
C GLU A 99 -10.64 -10.60 11.81
N LEU A 100 -11.32 -10.58 10.66
CA LEU A 100 -11.95 -11.77 10.08
C LEU A 100 -10.93 -12.86 9.75
N GLY A 101 -9.79 -12.47 9.17
CA GLY A 101 -8.69 -13.39 8.86
C GLY A 101 -8.11 -14.06 10.12
N TYR A 102 -7.87 -13.30 11.18
CA TYR A 102 -7.42 -13.85 12.45
C TYR A 102 -8.46 -14.79 13.09
N GLN A 103 -9.74 -14.42 13.07
CA GLN A 103 -10.83 -15.27 13.56
C GLN A 103 -10.97 -16.58 12.77
N ALA A 104 -10.70 -16.55 11.47
CA ALA A 104 -10.67 -17.73 10.60
C ALA A 104 -9.41 -18.60 10.80
N GLY A 105 -8.45 -18.15 11.61
CA GLY A 105 -7.20 -18.88 11.87
C GLY A 105 -6.15 -18.76 10.76
N ALA A 106 -6.25 -17.73 9.91
CA ALA A 106 -5.23 -17.46 8.89
C ALA A 106 -3.90 -17.06 9.54
N HIS A 107 -2.78 -17.53 8.97
CA HIS A 107 -1.46 -17.03 9.34
C HIS A 107 -1.27 -15.66 8.70
N LEU A 108 -1.44 -14.60 9.49
CA LEU A 108 -1.29 -13.21 9.06
C LEU A 108 -0.22 -12.51 9.92
N PRO A 109 0.44 -11.46 9.40
CA PRO A 109 1.30 -10.60 10.21
C PRO A 109 0.51 -10.04 11.39
N PRO A 110 1.10 -9.92 12.60
CA PRO A 110 0.49 -9.16 13.69
C PRO A 110 0.30 -7.69 13.28
N VAL A 111 -0.75 -7.01 13.78
CA VAL A 111 -1.05 -5.61 13.40
C VAL A 111 0.15 -4.67 13.58
N LYS A 112 0.93 -4.84 14.65
CA LYS A 112 2.16 -4.07 14.92
C LYS A 112 3.28 -4.25 13.88
N ASP A 113 3.21 -5.32 13.09
CA ASP A 113 4.17 -5.70 12.06
C ASP A 113 3.60 -5.39 10.65
N ILE A 114 2.51 -4.64 10.57
CA ILE A 114 1.94 -4.10 9.34
C ILE A 114 2.20 -2.60 9.31
N LEU A 115 2.94 -2.13 8.30
CA LEU A 115 3.19 -0.72 8.06
C LEU A 115 2.46 -0.29 6.78
N LEU A 116 1.68 0.78 6.87
CA LEU A 116 1.13 1.46 5.72
C LEU A 116 1.98 2.72 5.43
N ILE A 117 2.43 2.87 4.19
CA ILE A 117 3.12 4.05 3.68
C ILE A 117 2.14 4.77 2.77
N GLY A 118 1.61 5.89 3.24
CA GLY A 118 0.71 6.73 2.46
C GLY A 118 1.47 7.87 1.80
N VAL A 119 1.34 8.05 0.49
CA VAL A 119 1.91 9.20 -0.23
C VAL A 119 0.79 10.15 -0.64
N GLU A 120 0.85 11.41 -0.22
CA GLU A 120 -0.14 12.42 -0.58
C GLU A 120 -0.15 12.68 -2.08
N ALA A 121 -1.29 12.42 -2.71
CA ALA A 121 -1.51 12.65 -4.11
C ALA A 121 -1.98 14.08 -4.40
N ALA A 122 -1.54 14.66 -5.50
CA ALA A 122 -2.15 15.87 -6.06
C ALA A 122 -3.39 15.55 -6.89
N ASP A 123 -3.36 14.47 -7.66
CA ASP A 123 -4.42 14.08 -8.59
C ASP A 123 -4.54 12.55 -8.72
N VAL A 124 -5.69 12.02 -8.31
CA VAL A 124 -6.06 10.59 -8.42
C VAL A 124 -7.25 10.35 -9.35
N GLN A 125 -7.69 11.37 -10.09
CA GLN A 125 -8.92 11.31 -10.88
C GLN A 125 -8.67 11.43 -12.39
N THR A 126 -7.59 12.09 -12.78
CA THR A 126 -7.24 12.25 -14.19
C THR A 126 -6.66 10.96 -14.76
N PHE A 127 -7.12 10.57 -15.95
CA PHE A 127 -6.53 9.45 -16.69
C PHE A 127 -5.24 9.88 -17.38
N ASP A 128 -4.12 9.49 -16.80
CA ASP A 128 -2.75 9.69 -17.31
C ASP A 128 -1.82 8.75 -16.52
N GLU A 129 -0.75 8.27 -17.14
CA GLU A 129 0.23 7.35 -16.53
C GLU A 129 1.36 8.12 -15.82
N ALA A 130 1.47 9.44 -16.05
CA ALA A 130 2.46 10.29 -15.41
C ALA A 130 2.03 10.74 -14.00
N LEU A 131 2.94 10.58 -13.04
CA LEU A 131 2.83 11.21 -11.71
C LEU A 131 2.91 12.74 -11.84
N SER A 132 2.35 13.44 -10.86
CA SER A 132 2.66 14.84 -10.64
C SER A 132 4.12 15.01 -10.22
N PRO A 133 4.78 16.14 -10.58
CA PRO A 133 6.19 16.37 -10.24
C PRO A 133 6.48 16.23 -8.74
N GLU A 134 5.59 16.72 -7.88
CA GLU A 134 5.73 16.67 -6.43
C GLU A 134 5.72 15.23 -5.90
N VAL A 135 4.89 14.36 -6.48
CA VAL A 135 4.80 12.95 -6.10
C VAL A 135 5.95 12.14 -6.71
N GLU A 136 6.39 12.46 -7.92
CA GLU A 136 7.56 11.84 -8.55
C GLU A 136 8.84 12.13 -7.77
N ASP A 137 9.03 13.37 -7.32
CA ASP A 137 10.18 13.78 -6.49
C ASP A 137 10.21 13.08 -5.12
N ALA A 138 9.05 12.63 -4.62
CA ALA A 138 8.93 11.91 -3.34
C ALA A 138 9.32 10.42 -3.44
N LEU A 139 9.35 9.83 -4.64
CA LEU A 139 9.61 8.39 -4.83
C LEU A 139 10.90 7.89 -4.15
N PRO A 140 12.05 8.60 -4.20
CA PRO A 140 13.27 8.09 -3.56
C PRO A 140 13.23 8.09 -2.03
N ALA A 141 12.32 8.87 -1.43
CA ALA A 141 12.16 8.98 0.02
C ALA A 141 11.14 7.99 0.59
N ALA A 142 10.18 7.54 -0.24
CA ALA A 142 9.17 6.55 0.08
C ALA A 142 9.74 5.12 0.04
#